data_AF-A0A4C1YXX0-F1
#
_entry.id   AF-A0A4C1YXX0-F1
#
_cell.length_a   1.000
_cell.length_b   1.000
_cell.length_c   1.000
_cell.angle_alpha   90.00
_cell.angle_beta   90.00
_cell.angle_gamma   90.00
#
_symmetry.space_group_name_H-M   'P 1'
#
loop_
_entity.id
_entity.type
_entity.pdbx_description
1 polymer ?
#
loop_
_entity_poly.entity_id
_entity_poly.type
_entity_poly.pdbx_seq_one_letter_code
_entity_poly.pdbx_strand_id
1 'polypeptide(L)'
;MGPPDGRRPISTIKITDWKRVSTAFEKIDTPPLNSIPDDFRTTEEIDHAIGALTSHVRTVVEKCKRKVPASSDRRKFPRHSRIDKSKKAALPREPYHSTV
;
A
#
# COMPACT_ATOMS: atom_id res chain seq x y z
N MET A 1 -31.43 5.89 -34.11
CA MET A 1 -30.09 5.59 -33.59
C MET A 1 -29.88 6.43 -32.34
N GLY A 2 -29.83 5.82 -31.16
CA GLY A 2 -29.61 6.52 -29.89
C GLY A 2 -28.14 6.89 -29.69
N PRO A 3 -27.82 7.84 -28.79
CA PRO A 3 -26.44 8.23 -28.53
C PRO A 3 -25.66 7.01 -28.01
N PRO A 4 -24.41 6.79 -28.43
CA PRO A 4 -23.60 5.72 -27.89
C PRO A 4 -23.49 5.92 -26.37
N ASP A 5 -23.83 4.86 -25.62
CA ASP A 5 -23.88 4.85 -24.17
C ASP A 5 -22.72 5.64 -23.57
N GLY A 6 -23.05 6.65 -22.78
CA GLY A 6 -22.12 7.59 -22.13
C GLY A 6 -21.23 6.91 -21.08
N ARG A 7 -20.34 6.00 -21.51
CA ARG A 7 -19.25 5.49 -20.70
C ARG A 7 -18.38 6.67 -20.31
N ARG A 8 -18.60 7.15 -19.09
CA ARG A 8 -17.72 8.11 -18.42
C ARG A 8 -16.28 7.58 -18.52
N PRO A 9 -15.30 8.43 -18.87
CA PRO A 9 -13.91 8.01 -18.90
C PRO A 9 -13.55 7.42 -17.54
N ILE A 10 -13.08 6.17 -17.54
CA ILE A 10 -12.50 5.58 -16.34
C ILE A 10 -11.22 6.37 -16.08
N SER A 11 -11.27 7.30 -15.14
CA SER A 11 -10.06 7.98 -14.67
C SER A 11 -9.12 6.91 -14.15
N THR A 12 -7.85 6.94 -14.55
CA THR A 12 -6.82 6.02 -14.06
C THR A 12 -5.80 6.81 -13.26
N ILE A 13 -5.57 6.43 -12.00
CA ILE A 13 -4.52 7.02 -11.16
C ILE A 13 -3.26 6.17 -11.29
N LYS A 14 -2.09 6.82 -11.31
CA LYS A 14 -0.80 6.15 -11.19
C LYS A 14 -0.51 5.93 -9.71
N ILE A 15 -0.44 4.67 -9.30
CA ILE A 15 -0.08 4.29 -7.93
C ILE A 15 1.22 3.50 -8.01
N THR A 16 2.19 3.85 -7.16
CA THR A 16 3.40 3.05 -6.97
C THR A 16 3.09 1.92 -5.99
N ASP A 17 3.35 0.68 -6.39
CA ASP A 17 3.23 -0.47 -5.50
C ASP A 17 4.52 -0.60 -4.67
N TRP A 18 4.52 -0.02 -3.46
CA TRP A 18 5.68 -0.03 -2.58
C TRP A 18 6.13 -1.44 -2.17
N LYS A 19 5.22 -2.42 -2.09
CA LYS A 19 5.59 -3.81 -1.81
C LYS A 19 6.40 -4.41 -2.96
N ARG A 20 6.01 -4.11 -4.21
CA ARG A 20 6.79 -4.50 -5.40
C ARG A 20 8.12 -3.77 -5.48
N VAL A 21 8.17 -2.49 -5.05
CA VAL A 21 9.44 -1.75 -4.94
C VAL A 21 10.39 -2.46 -3.98
N SER A 22 9.93 -2.84 -2.78
CA SER A 22 10.76 -3.58 -1.81
C SER A 22 11.29 -4.90 -2.38
N THR A 23 10.43 -5.70 -3.02
CA THR A 23 10.84 -6.97 -3.65
C THR A 23 11.79 -6.75 -4.83
N ALA A 24 11.63 -5.67 -5.60
CA ALA A 24 12.52 -5.35 -6.71
C ALA A 24 13.91 -4.89 -6.22
N PHE A 25 14.00 -4.23 -5.06
CA PHE A 25 15.27 -3.94 -4.42
C PHE A 25 15.94 -5.16 -3.79
N GLU A 26 15.15 -6.11 -3.25
CA GLU A 26 15.67 -7.38 -2.72
C GLU A 26 16.22 -8.30 -3.82
N LYS A 27 15.61 -8.24 -5.01
CA LYS A 27 16.10 -8.89 -6.23
C LYS A 27 17.11 -7.96 -6.90
N ILE A 28 18.27 -7.86 -6.28
CA ILE A 28 19.41 -7.04 -6.69
C ILE A 28 19.90 -7.48 -8.08
N ASP A 29 19.22 -7.09 -9.15
CA ASP A 29 19.66 -7.26 -10.54
C ASP A 29 20.68 -6.15 -10.82
N THR A 30 21.94 -6.44 -10.47
CA THR A 30 23.01 -5.46 -10.31
C THR A 30 23.98 -5.44 -11.47
N PRO A 31 23.71 -4.56 -12.44
CA PRO A 31 24.79 -3.92 -13.18
C PRO A 31 25.21 -2.55 -12.61
N PRO A 32 24.29 -1.62 -12.25
CA PRO A 32 24.67 -0.23 -12.01
C PRO A 32 25.20 0.10 -10.60
N LEU A 33 25.02 -0.81 -9.62
CA LEU A 33 25.57 -0.62 -8.26
C LEU A 33 26.93 -1.31 -8.09
N ASN A 34 27.31 -2.22 -8.99
CA ASN A 34 28.61 -2.90 -8.95
C ASN A 34 29.78 -2.00 -9.38
N SER A 35 29.49 -0.86 -10.00
CA SER A 35 30.47 0.16 -10.35
C SER A 35 30.70 1.17 -9.23
N ILE A 36 30.01 1.05 -8.09
CA ILE A 36 30.20 1.92 -6.92
C ILE A 36 31.35 1.34 -6.09
N PRO A 37 32.45 2.08 -5.87
CA PRO A 37 33.55 1.62 -5.03
C PRO A 37 33.12 1.57 -3.56
N ASP A 38 33.67 0.60 -2.80
CA ASP A 38 33.41 0.46 -1.36
C ASP A 38 34.05 1.58 -0.54
N ASP A 39 35.19 2.09 -1.00
CA ASP A 39 35.92 3.20 -0.38
C ASP A 39 35.80 4.46 -1.24
N PHE A 40 35.38 5.57 -0.63
CA PHE A 40 35.32 6.88 -1.26
C PHE A 40 36.54 7.70 -0.87
N ARG A 41 37.35 8.09 -1.86
CA ARG A 41 38.54 8.92 -1.65
C ARG A 41 38.36 10.34 -2.16
N THR A 42 37.55 10.52 -3.19
CA THR A 42 37.33 11.83 -3.81
C THR A 42 35.85 12.22 -3.81
N THR A 43 35.59 13.52 -3.95
CA THR A 43 34.24 14.07 -4.07
C THR A 43 33.54 13.63 -5.35
N GLU A 44 34.30 13.42 -6.43
CA GLU A 44 33.75 12.96 -7.71
C GLU A 44 33.22 11.53 -7.64
N GLU A 45 33.87 10.66 -6.85
CA GLU A 45 33.40 9.29 -6.60
C GLU A 45 32.10 9.30 -5.79
N ILE A 46 31.99 10.20 -4.81
CA ILE A 46 30.76 10.41 -4.03
C ILE A 46 29.63 10.87 -4.95
N ASP A 47 29.87 11.90 -5.76
CA ASP A 47 28.86 12.43 -6.70
C ASP A 47 28.42 11.36 -7.71
N HIS A 48 29.37 10.57 -8.21
CA HIS A 48 29.07 9.46 -9.12
C HIS A 48 28.20 8.39 -8.46
N ALA A 49 28.53 7.99 -7.24
CA ALA A 49 27.76 6.98 -6.49
C ALA A 49 26.35 7.46 -6.16
N ILE A 50 26.19 8.72 -5.75
CA ILE A 50 24.88 9.35 -5.54
C ILE A 50 24.07 9.34 -6.84
N GLY A 51 24.69 9.68 -7.96
CA GLY A 51 24.07 9.66 -9.29
C GLY A 51 23.59 8.26 -9.69
N ALA A 52 24.45 7.25 -9.54
CA ALA A 52 24.16 5.86 -9.86
C ALA A 52 22.99 5.31 -9.02
N LEU A 53 23.04 5.53 -7.70
CA LEU A 53 21.98 5.10 -6.78
C LEU A 53 20.65 5.79 -7.10
N THR A 54 20.67 7.11 -7.31
CA THR A 54 19.45 7.88 -7.63
C THR A 54 18.82 7.41 -8.92
N SER A 55 19.62 7.16 -9.96
CA SER A 55 19.14 6.64 -11.24
C SER A 55 18.52 5.25 -11.11
N HIS A 56 19.15 4.37 -10.32
CA HIS A 56 18.64 3.03 -10.05
C HIS A 56 17.30 3.07 -9.31
N VAL A 57 17.22 3.83 -8.21
CA VAL A 57 15.99 3.99 -7.42
C VAL A 57 14.86 4.52 -8.30
N ARG A 58 15.13 5.55 -9.11
CA ARG A 58 14.15 6.10 -10.04
C ARG A 58 13.65 5.03 -11.01
N THR A 59 14.55 4.24 -11.57
CA THR A 59 14.19 3.16 -12.51
C THR A 59 13.31 2.09 -11.87
N VAL A 60 13.66 1.63 -10.67
CA VAL A 60 12.87 0.64 -9.90
C VAL A 60 11.47 1.19 -9.58
N VAL A 61 11.40 2.43 -9.10
CA VAL A 61 10.14 3.10 -8.77
C VAL A 61 9.25 3.23 -10.02
N GLU A 62 9.79 3.67 -11.16
CA GLU A 62 9.04 3.76 -12.43
C GLU A 62 8.52 2.39 -12.88
N LYS A 63 9.35 1.33 -12.83
CA LYS A 63 8.94 -0.04 -13.17
C LYS A 63 7.84 -0.59 -12.26
N CYS A 64 7.76 -0.11 -11.01
CA CYS A 64 6.76 -0.52 -10.03
C CYS A 64 5.47 0.31 -10.06
N LYS A 65 5.42 1.38 -10.87
CA LYS A 65 4.18 2.11 -11.10
C LYS A 65 3.18 1.25 -11.85
N ARG A 66 1.92 1.31 -11.43
CA ARG A 66 0.80 0.72 -12.15
C ARG A 66 -0.33 1.73 -12.29
N LYS A 67 -1.07 1.62 -13.40
CA LYS A 67 -2.30 2.38 -13.60
C LYS A 67 -3.44 1.61 -12.95
N VAL A 68 -4.13 2.23 -12.00
CA VAL A 68 -5.29 1.66 -11.31
C VAL A 68 -6.51 2.50 -11.67
N PRO A 69 -7.69 1.90 -11.93
CA PRO A 69 -8.92 2.65 -12.08
C PRO A 69 -9.17 3.51 -10.82
N ALA A 70 -9.36 4.82 -11.00
CA ALA A 70 -9.67 5.77 -9.94
C ALA A 70 -10.99 5.43 -9.22
N SER A 71 -11.90 4.74 -9.91
CA SER A 71 -13.12 4.20 -9.32
C SER A 71 -12.85 2.88 -8.58
N SER A 72 -12.01 2.92 -7.55
CA SER A 72 -12.07 1.91 -6.48
C SER A 72 -13.17 2.24 -5.45
N ASP A 73 -14.06 3.18 -5.77
CA ASP A 73 -15.15 3.64 -4.89
C ASP A 73 -16.45 2.84 -5.05
N ARG A 74 -16.34 1.54 -5.36
CA ARG A 74 -17.53 0.67 -5.45
C ARG A 74 -17.39 -0.66 -4.74
N ARG A 75 -16.52 -0.75 -3.73
CA ARG A 75 -16.75 -1.71 -2.65
C ARG A 75 -18.01 -1.26 -1.91
N LYS A 76 -19.16 -1.74 -2.39
CA LYS A 76 -20.33 -1.97 -1.55
C LYS A 76 -19.83 -2.80 -0.38
N PHE A 77 -19.57 -2.15 0.76
CA PHE A 77 -19.48 -2.86 2.01
C PHE A 77 -20.78 -3.67 2.13
N PRO A 78 -20.72 -4.99 2.36
CA PRO A 78 -21.90 -5.70 2.82
C PRO A 78 -22.29 -5.03 4.15
N ARG A 79 -23.37 -4.25 4.15
CA ARG A 79 -23.96 -3.58 5.33
C ARG A 79 -24.50 -4.57 6.36
N HIS A 80 -23.71 -5.54 6.83
CA HIS A 80 -24.26 -6.62 7.65
C HIS A 80 -23.22 -7.21 8.61
N SER A 81 -22.46 -6.37 9.30
CA SER A 81 -22.09 -6.73 10.68
C SER A 81 -22.96 -5.90 11.61
N ARG A 82 -24.26 -6.24 11.64
CA ARG A 82 -25.12 -5.90 12.79
C ARG A 82 -24.48 -6.59 13.99
N ILE A 83 -23.70 -5.84 14.75
CA ILE A 83 -23.27 -6.25 16.09
C ILE A 83 -24.56 -6.29 16.91
N ASP A 84 -25.11 -7.49 17.06
CA ASP A 84 -26.25 -7.73 17.93
C ASP A 84 -25.81 -7.46 19.37
N LYS A 85 -26.30 -6.36 19.95
CA LYS A 85 -26.06 -5.98 21.34
C LYS A 85 -26.96 -6.74 22.32
N SER A 86 -27.72 -7.74 21.88
CA SER A 86 -28.55 -8.57 22.75
C SER A 86 -27.74 -9.68 23.42
N LYS A 87 -27.02 -9.35 24.50
CA LYS A 87 -26.91 -10.23 25.69
C LYS A 87 -26.24 -9.52 26.87
N LYS A 88 -26.88 -8.49 27.41
CA LYS A 88 -26.67 -8.14 28.83
C LYS A 88 -27.77 -8.81 29.63
N ALA A 89 -27.51 -10.04 30.07
CA ALA A 89 -28.37 -10.74 31.02
C ALA A 89 -28.36 -9.95 32.34
N ALA A 90 -29.55 -9.62 32.84
CA ALA A 90 -29.74 -9.03 34.14
C ALA A 90 -29.28 -10.03 35.22
N LEU A 91 -28.43 -9.56 36.13
CA LEU A 91 -28.02 -10.30 37.33
C LEU A 91 -29.26 -10.55 38.21
N PRO A 92 -29.53 -11.79 38.65
CA PRO A 92 -30.51 -12.02 39.70
C PRO A 92 -30.00 -11.38 40.99
N ARG A 93 -30.83 -10.55 41.64
CA ARG A 93 -30.58 -10.13 43.02
C ARG A 93 -31.08 -11.24 43.93
N GLU A 94 -30.18 -11.89 44.64
CA GLU A 94 -30.52 -12.75 45.78
C GLU A 94 -30.76 -11.88 47.03
N PRO A 95 -31.91 -11.99 47.70
CA PRO A 95 -32.11 -11.38 49.01
C PRO A 95 -31.53 -12.32 50.08
N TYR A 96 -30.46 -11.89 50.74
CA TYR A 96 -30.00 -12.56 51.96
C TYR A 96 -31.07 -12.40 53.05
N HIS A 97 -31.75 -13.49 53.40
CA HIS A 97 -32.52 -13.60 54.64
C HIS A 97 -31.66 -14.35 55.66
N SER A 98 -31.00 -13.61 56.56
CA SER A 98 -30.29 -14.21 57.69
C SER A 98 -31.25 -14.30 58.88
N THR A 99 -31.55 -15.53 59.29
CA THR A 99 -32.23 -15.86 60.55
C THR A 99 -31.21 -15.92 61.67
N VAL A 100 -31.47 -15.21 62.78
CA VAL A 100 -31.04 -15.57 64.15
C VAL A 100 -32.15 -15.17 65.12
#